data_AF-A0A9D0Y6J8-F1
#
_entry.id   AF-A0A9D0Y6J8-F1
#
_cell.length_a   1.000
_cell.length_b   1.000
_cell.length_c   1.000
_cell.angle_alpha   90.00
_cell.angle_beta   90.00
_cell.angle_gamma   90.00
#
_symmetry.space_group_name_H-M   'P 1'
#
loop_
_entity.id
_entity.type
_entity.pdbx_description
1 polymer ?
#
loop_
_entity_poly.entity_id
_entity_poly.type
_entity_poly.pdbx_seq_one_letter_code
_entity_poly.pdbx_strand_id
1 'polypeptide(L)'
;MYDLSEFSLADMTRCGAELRKMGAGASSMEQVANKIVRFLYDHIVDEETGERCISLARLFKTHPYEDLDSDLKRFAVDALGQEPEVPSTKCLTLLATAGEKEEWNSRLLSKHHKTIPLPSEEMVHAFPMISNLVSQFGLEVTEFLDPSPSMMLDIDQRTYNVFHVGDAVGSEFIVDQESFVIPMGIASTVGFGGMLPSGNLFAVIMFCKVPVDAVVASMFRTISLSAKLALLPFEDQVFDK
;
A
#
# COMPACT_ATOMS: atom_id res chain seq x y z
N MET A 1 -16.80 12.81 -2.42
CA MET A 1 -17.03 11.84 -1.33
C MET A 1 -17.44 10.53 -1.97
N TYR A 2 -17.09 9.42 -1.34
CA TYR A 2 -17.33 8.07 -1.83
C TYR A 2 -17.79 7.20 -0.66
N ASP A 3 -18.94 6.56 -0.81
CA ASP A 3 -19.37 5.51 0.10
C ASP A 3 -18.91 4.15 -0.43
N LEU A 4 -18.33 3.30 0.43
CA LEU A 4 -17.91 1.95 0.03
C LEU A 4 -19.08 0.96 -0.03
N SER A 5 -20.19 1.24 0.66
CA SER A 5 -21.38 0.40 0.62
C SER A 5 -22.16 0.55 -0.70
N GLU A 6 -22.11 1.75 -1.31
CA GLU A 6 -22.78 2.08 -2.57
C GLU A 6 -21.81 2.46 -3.71
N PHE A 7 -20.53 2.09 -3.58
CA PHE A 7 -19.49 2.50 -4.52
C PHE A 7 -19.78 2.02 -5.96
N SER A 8 -20.05 2.97 -6.86
CA SER A 8 -20.44 2.67 -8.23
C SER A 8 -19.27 2.70 -9.23
N LEU A 9 -19.50 2.24 -10.46
CA LEU A 9 -18.54 2.42 -11.56
C LEU A 9 -18.28 3.89 -11.89
N ALA A 10 -19.26 4.77 -11.64
CA ALA A 10 -19.07 6.21 -11.79
C ALA A 10 -18.12 6.74 -10.70
N ASP A 11 -18.23 6.25 -9.46
CA ASP A 11 -17.31 6.56 -8.38
C ASP A 11 -15.90 6.06 -8.66
N MET A 12 -15.76 4.83 -9.13
CA MET A 12 -14.50 4.27 -9.58
C MET A 12 -13.81 5.18 -10.60
N THR A 13 -14.55 5.63 -11.61
CA THR A 13 -14.04 6.49 -12.68
C THR A 13 -13.63 7.86 -12.14
N ARG A 14 -14.47 8.48 -11.28
CA ARG A 14 -14.18 9.77 -10.65
C ARG A 14 -12.96 9.69 -9.73
N CYS A 15 -12.92 8.68 -8.86
CA CYS A 15 -11.82 8.45 -7.92
C CYS A 15 -10.49 8.26 -8.66
N GLY A 16 -10.47 7.39 -9.69
CA GLY A 16 -9.30 7.20 -10.53
C GLY A 16 -8.85 8.50 -11.22
N ALA A 17 -9.79 9.27 -11.78
CA ALA A 17 -9.47 10.55 -12.42
C ALA A 17 -8.85 11.56 -11.45
N GLU A 18 -9.28 11.59 -10.18
CA GLU A 18 -8.66 12.43 -9.15
C GLU A 18 -7.27 11.94 -8.78
N LEU A 19 -7.08 10.64 -8.51
CA LEU A 19 -5.75 10.10 -8.17
C LEU A 19 -4.73 10.37 -9.28
N ARG A 20 -5.12 10.25 -10.55
CA ARG A 20 -4.24 10.48 -11.70
C ARG A 20 -3.65 11.90 -11.73
N LYS A 21 -4.36 12.88 -11.19
CA LYS A 21 -3.93 14.29 -11.16
C LYS A 21 -2.99 14.60 -9.99
N MET A 22 -2.83 13.70 -9.02
CA MET A 22 -2.09 13.97 -7.78
C MET A 22 -0.59 14.20 -8.00
N GLY A 23 -0.05 13.75 -9.14
CA GLY A 23 1.30 14.08 -9.59
C GLY A 23 1.52 15.57 -9.88
N ALA A 24 0.46 16.35 -10.15
CA ALA A 24 0.60 17.75 -10.49
C ALA A 24 1.23 18.56 -9.33
N GLY A 25 2.31 19.27 -9.64
CA GLY A 25 3.03 20.12 -8.69
C GLY A 25 3.75 19.35 -7.56
N ALA A 26 3.86 18.03 -7.65
CA ALA A 26 4.75 17.26 -6.76
C ALA A 26 6.20 17.33 -7.25
N SER A 27 7.12 17.12 -6.32
CA SER A 27 8.57 17.06 -6.55
C SER A 27 9.17 15.69 -6.22
N SER A 28 8.39 14.80 -5.60
CA SER A 28 8.80 13.44 -5.24
C SER A 28 7.62 12.47 -5.26
N MET A 29 7.92 11.17 -5.27
CA MET A 29 6.91 10.12 -5.16
C MET A 29 6.21 10.15 -3.80
N GLU A 30 6.95 10.45 -2.74
CA GLU A 30 6.44 10.63 -1.38
C GLU A 30 5.34 11.70 -1.33
N GLN A 31 5.52 12.85 -2.00
CA GLN A 31 4.48 13.88 -2.05
C GLN A 31 3.21 13.40 -2.76
N VAL A 32 3.36 12.67 -3.86
CA VAL A 32 2.22 12.08 -4.57
C VAL A 32 1.53 11.04 -3.71
N ALA A 33 2.29 10.16 -3.06
CA ALA A 33 1.77 9.14 -2.17
C ALA A 33 0.97 9.75 -1.01
N ASN A 34 1.48 10.84 -0.41
CA ASN A 34 0.78 11.58 0.64
C ASN A 34 -0.54 12.16 0.13
N LYS A 35 -0.56 12.78 -1.06
CA LYS A 35 -1.80 13.28 -1.68
C LYS A 35 -2.82 12.16 -1.92
N ILE A 36 -2.39 11.01 -2.45
CA ILE A 36 -3.25 9.85 -2.71
C ILE A 36 -3.86 9.32 -1.41
N VAL A 37 -3.02 9.01 -0.43
CA VAL A 37 -3.45 8.41 0.85
C VAL A 37 -4.36 9.38 1.62
N ARG A 38 -4.01 10.66 1.66
CA ARG A 38 -4.82 11.69 2.31
C ARG A 38 -6.17 11.87 1.62
N PHE A 39 -6.19 11.91 0.29
CA PHE A 39 -7.42 12.01 -0.48
C PHE A 39 -8.37 10.85 -0.18
N LEU A 40 -7.89 9.62 -0.25
CA LEU A 40 -8.69 8.42 0.05
C LEU A 40 -9.21 8.46 1.49
N TYR A 41 -8.33 8.76 2.45
CA TYR A 41 -8.69 8.87 3.86
C TYR A 41 -9.78 9.92 4.14
N ASP A 42 -9.69 11.10 3.51
CA ASP A 42 -10.64 12.19 3.75
C ASP A 42 -11.95 12.06 2.97
N HIS A 43 -11.95 11.39 1.81
CA HIS A 43 -13.11 11.38 0.91
C HIS A 43 -13.88 10.07 0.89
N ILE A 44 -13.34 8.99 1.46
CA ILE A 44 -14.08 7.75 1.66
C ILE A 44 -14.80 7.83 3.02
N VAL A 45 -16.10 8.07 2.97
CA VAL A 45 -16.95 8.38 4.13
C VAL A 45 -18.25 7.60 4.05
N ASP A 46 -18.91 7.49 5.19
CA ASP A 46 -20.29 7.05 5.28
C ASP A 46 -21.21 8.21 4.88
N GLU A 47 -22.09 8.00 3.89
CA GLU A 47 -22.91 9.09 3.34
C GLU A 47 -23.95 9.64 4.33
N GLU A 48 -24.44 8.82 5.26
CA GLU A 48 -25.47 9.22 6.23
C GLU A 48 -24.89 10.09 7.35
N THR A 49 -23.73 9.70 7.88
CA THR A 49 -23.10 10.33 9.04
C THR A 49 -22.03 11.35 8.65
N GLY A 50 -21.46 11.23 7.45
CA GLY A 50 -20.30 12.01 6.99
C GLY A 50 -18.99 11.61 7.67
N GLU A 51 -18.98 10.55 8.49
CA GLU A 51 -17.77 10.06 9.16
C GLU A 51 -16.85 9.34 8.19
N ARG A 52 -15.53 9.44 8.40
CA ARG A 52 -14.55 8.69 7.60
C ARG A 52 -14.72 7.19 7.82
N CYS A 53 -14.79 6.44 6.73
CA CYS A 53 -14.87 4.98 6.74
C CYS A 53 -13.51 4.30 6.86
N ILE A 54 -12.41 5.03 6.75
CA ILE A 54 -11.06 4.49 6.86
C ILE A 54 -10.48 4.89 8.21
N SER A 55 -9.96 3.91 8.96
CA SER A 55 -9.21 4.18 10.20
C SER A 55 -7.73 4.47 9.91
N LEU A 56 -7.14 3.75 8.94
CA LEU A 56 -5.76 3.92 8.50
C LEU A 56 -5.63 3.60 7.01
N ALA A 57 -5.03 4.50 6.23
CA ALA A 57 -4.59 4.25 4.86
C ALA A 57 -3.08 4.43 4.76
N ARG A 58 -2.41 3.54 4.02
CA ARG A 58 -0.96 3.53 3.86
C ARG A 58 -0.57 3.23 2.43
N LEU A 59 0.50 3.86 1.94
CA LEU A 59 1.11 3.53 0.65
C LEU A 59 2.52 3.04 0.90
N PHE A 60 2.79 1.83 0.43
CA PHE A 60 4.10 1.19 0.45
C PHE A 60 4.67 1.09 -0.96
N LYS A 61 6.00 1.04 -1.04
CA LYS A 61 6.75 0.71 -2.24
C LYS A 61 7.90 -0.23 -1.88
N THR A 62 8.19 -1.23 -2.72
CA THR A 62 9.47 -1.94 -2.59
C THR A 62 10.61 -1.04 -3.04
N HIS A 63 11.64 -0.97 -2.21
CA HIS A 63 12.79 -0.08 -2.40
C HIS A 63 14.07 -0.83 -2.05
N PRO A 64 15.16 -0.70 -2.84
CA PRO A 64 16.43 -1.34 -2.50
C PRO A 64 16.95 -0.86 -1.15
N TYR A 65 17.51 -1.77 -0.35
CA TYR A 65 18.09 -1.44 0.95
C TYR A 65 19.18 -0.37 0.85
N GLU A 66 20.05 -0.47 -0.15
CA GLU A 66 21.15 0.47 -0.37
C GLU A 66 20.70 1.92 -0.58
N ASP A 67 19.50 2.12 -1.14
CA ASP A 67 18.91 3.42 -1.44
C ASP A 67 18.06 4.00 -0.30
N LEU A 68 17.95 3.30 0.83
CA LEU A 68 17.28 3.81 2.02
C LEU A 68 18.13 4.86 2.73
N ASP A 69 17.46 5.84 3.36
CA ASP A 69 18.11 6.77 4.28
C ASP A 69 18.63 6.05 5.54
N SER A 70 19.47 6.73 6.32
CA SER A 70 20.11 6.14 7.50
C SER A 70 19.12 5.69 8.56
N ASP A 71 17.99 6.38 8.72
CA ASP A 71 16.99 6.03 9.73
C ASP A 71 16.20 4.78 9.31
N LEU A 72 15.86 4.65 8.04
CA LEU A 72 15.22 3.47 7.47
C LEU A 72 16.18 2.28 7.42
N LYS A 73 17.47 2.48 7.10
CA LYS A 73 18.48 1.41 7.20
C LYS A 73 18.59 0.86 8.61
N ARG A 74 18.68 1.74 9.62
CA ARG A 74 18.70 1.32 11.02
C ARG A 74 17.43 0.53 11.38
N PHE A 75 16.26 1.01 10.98
CA PHE A 75 15.00 0.31 11.24
C PHE A 75 14.96 -1.08 10.60
N ALA A 76 15.47 -1.23 9.37
CA ALA A 76 15.55 -2.53 8.70
C ALA A 76 16.54 -3.48 9.39
N VAL A 77 17.70 -2.98 9.82
CA VAL A 77 18.68 -3.76 10.59
C VAL A 77 18.09 -4.23 11.92
N ASP A 78 17.41 -3.33 12.66
CA ASP A 78 16.77 -3.67 13.92
C ASP A 78 15.68 -4.75 13.74
N ALA A 79 14.94 -4.70 12.62
CA ALA A 79 13.91 -5.68 12.29
C ALA A 79 14.49 -7.05 11.90
N LEU A 80 15.62 -7.08 11.17
CA LEU A 80 16.28 -8.31 10.72
C LEU A 80 17.23 -8.89 11.77
N GLY A 81 17.68 -8.07 12.73
CA GLY A 81 18.73 -8.40 13.70
C GLY A 81 20.16 -8.29 13.16
N GLN A 82 20.31 -7.99 11.86
CA GLN A 82 21.58 -7.84 11.17
C GLN A 82 21.42 -7.00 9.90
N GLU A 83 22.53 -6.57 9.32
CA GLU A 83 22.53 -5.90 8.02
C GLU A 83 22.21 -6.90 6.89
N PRO A 84 21.36 -6.54 5.91
CA PRO A 84 21.16 -7.37 4.74
C PRO A 84 22.47 -7.63 3.99
N GLU A 85 22.75 -8.90 3.66
CA GLU A 85 23.97 -9.28 2.95
C GLU A 85 24.03 -8.72 1.51
N VAL A 86 22.86 -8.53 0.90
CA VAL A 86 22.72 -8.07 -0.49
C VAL A 86 22.25 -6.61 -0.48
N PRO A 87 23.03 -5.64 -1.01
CA PRO A 87 22.64 -4.23 -1.04
C PRO A 87 21.31 -3.95 -1.74
N SER A 88 21.00 -4.74 -2.77
CA SER A 88 19.76 -4.64 -3.54
C SER A 88 18.55 -5.33 -2.89
N THR A 89 18.68 -5.90 -1.67
CA THR A 89 17.57 -6.52 -0.94
C THR A 89 16.36 -5.59 -0.91
N LYS A 90 15.21 -6.09 -1.37
CA LYS A 90 13.97 -5.32 -1.39
C LYS A 90 13.48 -5.08 0.03
N CYS A 91 13.10 -3.84 0.28
CA CYS A 91 12.50 -3.38 1.51
C CYS A 91 11.11 -2.82 1.21
N LEU A 92 10.05 -3.40 1.80
CA LEU A 92 8.71 -2.85 1.68
C LEU A 92 8.61 -1.59 2.56
N THR A 93 8.72 -0.42 1.92
CA THR A 93 8.97 0.87 2.59
C THR A 93 7.74 1.75 2.55
N LEU A 94 7.40 2.36 3.69
CA LEU A 94 6.25 3.25 3.83
C LEU A 94 6.55 4.63 3.22
N LEU A 95 5.81 4.99 2.17
CA LEU A 95 5.92 6.31 1.54
C LEU A 95 4.91 7.32 2.12
N ALA A 96 3.72 6.86 2.48
CA ALA A 96 2.67 7.74 3.00
C ALA A 96 1.72 7.02 3.94
N THR A 97 1.13 7.76 4.88
CA THR A 97 0.18 7.25 5.87
C THR A 97 -0.77 8.37 6.29
N ALA A 98 -2.05 8.04 6.45
CA ALA A 98 -3.06 8.92 7.03
C ALA A 98 -4.03 8.08 7.87
N GLY A 99 -4.39 8.57 9.05
CA GLY A 99 -5.20 7.78 9.96
C GLY A 99 -5.73 8.57 11.16
N GLU A 100 -6.52 7.90 11.98
CA GLU A 100 -7.22 8.52 13.12
C GLU A 100 -6.29 9.00 14.24
N LYS A 101 -5.15 8.34 14.43
CA LYS A 101 -4.14 8.75 15.41
C LYS A 101 -3.18 9.77 14.82
N GLU A 102 -2.75 10.75 15.61
CA GLU A 102 -1.85 11.81 15.17
C GLU A 102 -0.55 11.25 14.59
N GLU A 103 0.04 10.23 15.24
CA GLU A 103 1.26 9.58 14.78
C GLU A 103 1.13 8.82 13.45
N TRP A 104 -0.10 8.57 12.97
CA TRP A 104 -0.36 7.90 11.69
C TRP A 104 -0.44 8.84 10.50
N ASN A 105 -0.35 10.15 10.73
CA ASN A 105 -0.42 11.17 9.68
C ASN A 105 0.96 11.60 9.17
N SER A 106 2.03 10.91 9.57
CA SER A 106 3.38 11.10 9.04
C SER A 106 4.18 9.81 9.09
N ARG A 107 4.85 9.45 7.99
CA ARG A 107 5.73 8.26 7.95
C ARG A 107 6.88 8.36 8.95
N LEU A 108 7.34 9.59 9.26
CA LEU A 108 8.45 9.83 10.18
C LEU A 108 8.07 9.44 11.62
N LEU A 109 6.79 9.63 11.98
CA LEU A 109 6.23 9.32 13.29
C LEU A 109 5.74 7.86 13.43
N SER A 110 5.66 7.13 12.31
CA SER A 110 5.20 5.75 12.29
C SER A 110 6.08 4.85 13.17
N LYS A 111 5.55 4.28 14.24
CA LYS A 111 6.33 3.40 15.14
C LYS A 111 6.58 2.00 14.57
N HIS A 112 5.68 1.52 13.72
CA HIS A 112 5.72 0.18 13.16
C HIS A 112 5.67 0.21 11.63
N HIS A 113 6.30 -0.78 11.00
CA HIS A 113 6.27 -0.97 9.55
C HIS A 113 6.76 0.27 8.76
N LYS A 114 7.83 0.94 9.23
CA LYS A 114 8.49 2.01 8.44
C LYS A 114 9.11 1.43 7.17
N THR A 115 9.80 0.31 7.35
CA THR A 115 10.35 -0.51 6.29
C THR A 115 10.44 -1.95 6.77
N ILE A 116 10.20 -2.91 5.89
CA ILE A 116 10.26 -4.34 6.19
C ILE A 116 11.25 -4.96 5.19
N PRO A 117 12.43 -5.41 5.63
CA PRO A 117 13.40 -6.06 4.75
C PRO A 117 12.89 -7.45 4.35
N LEU A 118 13.03 -7.79 3.07
CA LEU A 118 12.55 -9.04 2.49
C LEU A 118 13.73 -9.75 1.79
N PRO A 119 14.68 -10.33 2.56
CA PRO A 119 15.88 -10.93 1.98
C PRO A 119 15.64 -12.28 1.30
N SER A 120 14.50 -12.94 1.58
CA SER A 120 14.19 -14.27 1.06
C SER A 120 12.69 -14.56 1.02
N GLU A 121 12.31 -15.65 0.35
CA GLU A 121 10.92 -16.10 0.27
C GLU A 121 10.37 -16.50 1.64
N GLU A 122 11.19 -17.14 2.48
CA GLU A 122 10.81 -17.52 3.84
C GLU A 122 10.43 -16.30 4.68
N MET A 123 11.14 -15.18 4.50
CA MET A 123 10.80 -13.93 5.18
C MET A 123 9.48 -13.35 4.68
N VAL A 124 9.16 -13.46 3.38
CA VAL A 124 7.84 -13.06 2.86
C VAL A 124 6.73 -13.92 3.47
N HIS A 125 6.95 -15.23 3.57
CA HIS A 125 6.03 -16.18 4.18
C HIS A 125 5.83 -15.99 5.69
N ALA A 126 6.81 -15.41 6.38
CA ALA A 126 6.70 -15.07 7.80
C ALA A 126 5.71 -13.92 8.08
N PHE A 127 5.34 -13.12 7.05
CA PHE A 127 4.36 -12.04 7.17
C PHE A 127 3.06 -12.37 6.43
N PRO A 128 2.00 -12.84 7.13
CA PRO A 128 0.76 -13.29 6.50
C PRO A 128 0.13 -12.26 5.56
N MET A 129 0.11 -10.98 5.96
CA MET A 129 -0.44 -9.90 5.13
C MET A 129 0.35 -9.70 3.83
N ILE A 130 1.69 -9.76 3.89
CA ILE A 130 2.53 -9.57 2.70
C ILE A 130 2.38 -10.75 1.76
N SER A 131 2.41 -11.98 2.28
CA SER A 131 2.15 -13.19 1.48
C SER A 131 0.79 -13.15 0.81
N ASN A 132 -0.25 -12.76 1.54
CA ASN A 132 -1.60 -12.64 0.99
C ASN A 132 -1.70 -11.53 -0.06
N LEU A 133 -1.00 -10.40 0.14
CA LEU A 133 -0.91 -9.33 -0.86
C LEU A 133 -0.24 -9.83 -2.15
N VAL A 134 0.91 -10.49 -2.05
CA VAL A 134 1.65 -11.04 -3.21
C VAL A 134 0.77 -12.02 -3.99
N SER A 135 0.14 -12.97 -3.28
CA SER A 135 -0.76 -13.96 -3.87
C SER A 135 -1.97 -13.32 -4.56
N GLN A 136 -2.69 -12.42 -3.88
CA GLN A 136 -3.86 -11.75 -4.47
C GLN A 136 -3.48 -10.77 -5.59
N PHE A 137 -2.24 -10.31 -5.63
CA PHE A 137 -1.70 -9.55 -6.76
C PHE A 137 -1.34 -10.45 -7.96
N GLY A 138 -1.51 -11.76 -7.85
CA GLY A 138 -1.21 -12.72 -8.90
C GLY A 138 0.29 -12.81 -9.20
N LEU A 139 1.12 -12.52 -8.19
CA LEU A 139 2.57 -12.56 -8.24
C LEU A 139 3.08 -13.82 -7.55
N GLU A 140 4.13 -14.41 -8.11
CA GLU A 140 4.97 -15.33 -7.36
C GLU A 140 5.91 -14.55 -6.43
N VAL A 141 6.37 -15.18 -5.34
CA VAL A 141 7.28 -14.50 -4.39
C VAL A 141 8.61 -14.14 -5.06
N THR A 142 9.09 -14.99 -5.96
CA THR A 142 10.27 -14.72 -6.79
C THR A 142 10.09 -13.47 -7.67
N GLU A 143 8.94 -13.34 -8.32
CA GLU A 143 8.59 -12.16 -9.13
C GLU A 143 8.49 -10.88 -8.28
N PHE A 144 8.06 -11.00 -7.02
CA PHE A 144 7.98 -9.90 -6.09
C PHE A 144 9.35 -9.44 -5.57
N LEU A 145 10.29 -10.36 -5.37
CA LEU A 145 11.63 -10.07 -4.84
C LEU A 145 12.62 -9.66 -5.94
N ASP A 146 12.63 -10.36 -7.08
CA ASP A 146 13.57 -10.17 -8.18
C ASP A 146 12.90 -10.37 -9.55
N PRO A 147 12.10 -9.39 -10.01
CA PRO A 147 11.44 -9.48 -11.31
C PRO A 147 12.44 -9.35 -12.45
N SER A 148 12.59 -10.41 -13.24
CA SER A 148 13.37 -10.33 -14.49
C SER A 148 12.68 -9.45 -15.54
N PRO A 149 13.42 -8.78 -16.46
CA PRO A 149 12.82 -7.94 -17.50
C PRO A 149 11.76 -8.65 -18.37
N SER A 150 11.93 -9.94 -18.63
CA SER A 150 10.94 -10.76 -19.35
C SER A 150 9.67 -10.98 -18.53
N MET A 151 9.79 -11.22 -17.23
CA MET A 151 8.61 -11.36 -16.34
C MET A 151 7.84 -10.05 -16.26
N MET A 152 8.53 -8.91 -16.23
CA MET A 152 7.90 -7.60 -16.06
C MET A 152 6.83 -7.28 -17.11
N LEU A 153 7.02 -7.72 -18.36
CA LEU A 153 6.02 -7.54 -19.42
C LEU A 153 4.73 -8.34 -19.15
N ASP A 154 4.87 -9.58 -18.70
CA ASP A 154 3.73 -10.44 -18.38
C ASP A 154 3.06 -10.03 -17.07
N ILE A 155 3.86 -9.53 -16.12
CA ILE A 155 3.44 -9.00 -14.83
C ILE A 155 2.63 -7.72 -15.02
N ASP A 156 3.05 -6.77 -15.88
CA ASP A 156 2.31 -5.51 -16.08
C ASP A 156 0.89 -5.77 -16.64
N GLN A 157 0.70 -6.84 -17.41
CA GLN A 157 -0.62 -7.25 -17.89
C GLN A 157 -1.49 -7.88 -16.78
N ARG A 158 -0.86 -8.44 -15.75
CA ARG A 158 -1.54 -9.20 -14.67
C ARG A 158 -1.74 -8.38 -13.38
N THR A 159 -0.82 -7.48 -13.03
CA THR A 159 -0.61 -6.98 -11.66
C THR A 159 -1.47 -5.81 -11.20
N TYR A 160 -2.31 -5.23 -12.05
CA TYR A 160 -3.38 -4.38 -11.54
C TYR A 160 -4.35 -5.30 -10.83
N ASN A 161 -4.16 -5.53 -9.54
CA ASN A 161 -4.95 -6.46 -8.76
C ASN A 161 -5.25 -5.85 -7.40
N VAL A 162 -6.20 -6.47 -6.72
CA VAL A 162 -6.75 -6.00 -5.46
C VAL A 162 -6.47 -7.05 -4.42
N PHE A 163 -6.00 -6.60 -3.27
CA PHE A 163 -5.92 -7.34 -2.03
C PHE A 163 -7.18 -7.06 -1.24
N HIS A 164 -7.91 -8.09 -0.81
CA HIS A 164 -9.13 -7.92 -0.04
C HIS A 164 -9.20 -8.92 1.11
N VAL A 165 -9.54 -8.40 2.29
CA VAL A 165 -9.95 -9.16 3.47
C VAL A 165 -11.32 -8.63 3.87
N GLY A 166 -12.37 -9.40 3.54
CA GLY A 166 -13.77 -8.98 3.77
C GLY A 166 -14.14 -8.90 5.25
N ASP A 167 -13.66 -9.86 6.04
CA ASP A 167 -13.82 -9.91 7.50
C ASP A 167 -12.44 -9.78 8.16
N ALA A 168 -12.15 -8.60 8.72
CA ALA A 168 -10.85 -8.34 9.35
C ALA A 168 -10.75 -8.95 10.76
N VAL A 169 -11.87 -8.99 11.50
CA VAL A 169 -11.92 -9.57 12.85
C VAL A 169 -11.71 -11.08 12.78
N GLY A 170 -10.69 -11.56 13.48
CA GLY A 170 -10.31 -12.99 13.48
C GLY A 170 -9.59 -13.45 12.21
N SER A 171 -9.29 -12.54 11.27
CA SER A 171 -8.51 -12.88 10.08
C SER A 171 -7.07 -13.25 10.42
N GLU A 172 -6.59 -14.38 9.91
CA GLU A 172 -5.19 -14.80 10.06
C GLU A 172 -4.20 -13.89 9.30
N PHE A 173 -4.70 -13.09 8.34
CA PHE A 173 -3.88 -12.19 7.55
C PHE A 173 -3.55 -10.88 8.26
N ILE A 174 -4.28 -10.53 9.33
CA ILE A 174 -4.09 -9.30 10.10
C ILE A 174 -3.82 -9.67 11.55
N VAL A 175 -2.54 -9.80 11.90
CA VAL A 175 -2.12 -10.42 13.17
C VAL A 175 -2.48 -9.58 14.40
N ASP A 176 -2.45 -8.24 14.32
CA ASP A 176 -2.68 -7.36 15.46
C ASP A 176 -4.18 -7.14 15.76
N GLN A 177 -4.84 -8.20 16.23
CA GLN A 177 -6.28 -8.16 16.51
C GLN A 177 -6.61 -7.29 17.72
N GLU A 178 -5.88 -7.46 18.82
CA GLU A 178 -6.20 -6.86 20.12
C GLU A 178 -5.78 -5.39 20.24
N SER A 179 -4.73 -4.94 19.53
CA SER A 179 -4.24 -3.56 19.64
C SER A 179 -4.62 -2.68 18.45
N PHE A 180 -5.05 -3.29 17.34
CA PHE A 180 -5.37 -2.58 16.11
C PHE A 180 -6.75 -2.93 15.53
N VAL A 181 -7.03 -4.18 15.15
CA VAL A 181 -8.30 -4.51 14.45
C VAL A 181 -9.54 -4.21 15.30
N ILE A 182 -9.61 -4.77 16.50
CA ILE A 182 -10.79 -4.63 17.36
C ILE A 182 -10.92 -3.20 17.89
N PRO A 183 -9.87 -2.56 18.47
CA PRO A 183 -10.03 -1.22 19.05
C PRO A 183 -10.31 -0.12 18.02
N MET A 184 -9.83 -0.28 16.79
CA MET A 184 -10.04 0.68 15.71
C MET A 184 -11.29 0.38 14.87
N GLY A 185 -12.04 -0.67 15.24
CA GLY A 185 -13.28 -1.07 14.56
C GLY A 185 -13.08 -1.48 13.11
N ILE A 186 -11.93 -2.09 12.77
CA ILE A 186 -11.64 -2.48 11.39
C ILE A 186 -12.53 -3.67 11.03
N ALA A 187 -13.43 -3.45 10.07
CA ALA A 187 -14.35 -4.45 9.56
C ALA A 187 -13.76 -5.18 8.34
N SER A 188 -13.08 -4.45 7.45
CA SER A 188 -12.49 -5.01 6.23
C SER A 188 -11.17 -4.33 5.87
N THR A 189 -10.40 -4.92 4.96
CA THR A 189 -9.19 -4.30 4.42
C THR A 189 -9.17 -4.41 2.90
N VAL A 190 -8.94 -3.29 2.23
CA VAL A 190 -8.80 -3.20 0.78
C VAL A 190 -7.42 -2.66 0.46
N GLY A 191 -6.68 -3.39 -0.36
CA GLY A 191 -5.41 -2.96 -0.92
C GLY A 191 -5.44 -3.00 -2.44
N PHE A 192 -4.71 -2.11 -3.07
CA PHE A 192 -4.58 -2.08 -4.52
C PHE A 192 -3.21 -1.53 -4.90
N GLY A 193 -2.68 -1.98 -6.02
CA GLY A 193 -1.32 -1.62 -6.41
C GLY A 193 -0.95 -2.15 -7.77
N GLY A 194 0.35 -2.19 -7.99
CA GLY A 194 0.94 -2.74 -9.20
C GLY A 194 2.45 -2.53 -9.26
N MET A 195 3.04 -3.05 -10.31
CA MET A 195 4.48 -2.95 -10.55
C MET A 195 4.81 -1.67 -11.32
N LEU A 196 5.88 -1.00 -10.92
CA LEU A 196 6.46 0.12 -11.65
C LEU A 196 7.51 -0.39 -12.67
N PRO A 197 7.86 0.40 -13.70
CA PRO A 197 8.85 0.00 -14.71
C PRO A 197 10.25 -0.30 -14.20
N SER A 198 10.62 0.10 -12.98
CA SER A 198 11.88 -0.34 -12.36
C SER A 198 11.80 -1.74 -11.74
N GLY A 199 10.64 -2.40 -11.77
CA GLY A 199 10.41 -3.67 -11.07
C GLY A 199 10.11 -3.49 -9.58
N ASN A 200 9.85 -2.27 -9.13
CA ASN A 200 9.39 -2.03 -7.76
C ASN A 200 7.86 -2.13 -7.70
N LEU A 201 7.33 -2.82 -6.71
CA LEU A 201 5.90 -2.83 -6.40
C LEU A 201 5.55 -1.54 -5.66
N PHE A 202 4.35 -1.00 -5.91
CA PHE A 202 3.69 -0.13 -4.94
C PHE A 202 2.32 -0.72 -4.56
N ALA A 203 1.88 -0.46 -3.33
CA ALA A 203 0.56 -0.86 -2.85
C ALA A 203 -0.01 0.18 -1.89
N VAL A 204 -1.26 0.56 -2.11
CA VAL A 204 -2.09 1.29 -1.16
C VAL A 204 -2.88 0.25 -0.37
N ILE A 205 -2.91 0.35 0.96
CA ILE A 205 -3.67 -0.51 1.86
C ILE A 205 -4.56 0.37 2.74
N MET A 206 -5.85 0.08 2.77
CA MET A 206 -6.87 0.81 3.51
C MET A 206 -7.53 -0.14 4.50
N PHE A 207 -7.46 0.22 5.78
CA PHE A 207 -8.14 -0.46 6.87
C PHE A 207 -9.47 0.22 7.14
N CYS A 208 -10.56 -0.42 6.69
CA CYS A 208 -11.90 0.15 6.64
C CYS A 208 -12.70 -0.25 7.88
N LYS A 209 -13.45 0.70 8.43
CA LYS A 209 -14.39 0.49 9.55
C LYS A 209 -15.75 -0.07 9.12
N VAL A 210 -15.94 -0.19 7.81
CA VAL A 210 -17.15 -0.73 7.18
C VAL A 210 -16.81 -2.01 6.42
N PRO A 211 -17.76 -2.96 6.30
CA PRO A 211 -17.59 -4.08 5.39
C PRO A 211 -17.46 -3.56 3.95
N VAL A 212 -16.56 -4.17 3.19
CA VAL A 212 -16.43 -3.90 1.76
C VAL A 212 -16.71 -5.19 1.01
N ASP A 213 -17.63 -5.13 0.05
CA ASP A 213 -17.91 -6.29 -0.78
C ASP A 213 -16.77 -6.54 -1.78
N ALA A 214 -16.54 -7.80 -2.14
CA ALA A 214 -15.49 -8.17 -3.08
C ALA A 214 -15.65 -7.51 -4.47
N VAL A 215 -16.89 -7.26 -4.91
CA VAL A 215 -17.18 -6.54 -6.16
C VAL A 215 -16.72 -5.09 -6.05
N VAL A 216 -17.00 -4.41 -4.93
CA VAL A 216 -16.53 -3.04 -4.69
C VAL A 216 -15.01 -3.01 -4.60
N ALA A 217 -14.41 -3.93 -3.84
CA ALA A 217 -12.96 -4.05 -3.75
C ALA A 217 -12.34 -4.20 -5.15
N SER A 218 -12.92 -5.06 -6.01
CA SER A 218 -12.41 -5.29 -7.37
C SER A 218 -12.37 -4.03 -8.24
N MET A 219 -13.22 -3.02 -7.98
CA MET A 219 -13.20 -1.75 -8.71
C MET A 219 -11.90 -0.97 -8.50
N PHE A 220 -11.21 -1.18 -7.37
CA PHE A 220 -9.91 -0.56 -7.09
C PHE A 220 -8.78 -1.04 -8.02
N ARG A 221 -9.00 -2.11 -8.79
CA ARG A 221 -8.11 -2.52 -9.89
C ARG A 221 -7.90 -1.40 -10.92
N THR A 222 -8.95 -0.68 -11.27
CA THR A 222 -8.85 0.44 -12.23
C THR A 222 -8.22 1.67 -11.58
N ILE A 223 -8.46 1.85 -10.29
CA ILE A 223 -7.90 2.95 -9.48
C ILE A 223 -6.38 2.76 -9.33
N SER A 224 -5.90 1.53 -9.24
CA SER A 224 -4.46 1.26 -9.13
C SER A 224 -3.67 1.72 -10.36
N LEU A 225 -4.21 1.58 -11.58
CA LEU A 225 -3.60 2.16 -12.78
C LEU A 225 -3.49 3.68 -12.67
N SER A 226 -4.51 4.34 -12.14
CA SER A 226 -4.51 5.80 -11.98
C SER A 226 -3.47 6.26 -10.95
N ALA A 227 -3.34 5.53 -9.84
CA ALA A 227 -2.29 5.77 -8.84
C ALA A 227 -0.89 5.54 -9.44
N LYS A 228 -0.69 4.45 -10.20
CA LYS A 228 0.56 4.16 -10.90
C LYS A 228 0.97 5.32 -11.81
N LEU A 229 0.04 5.81 -12.64
CA LEU A 229 0.32 6.92 -13.56
C LEU A 229 0.69 8.22 -12.85
N ALA A 230 0.16 8.45 -11.64
CA ALA A 230 0.52 9.61 -10.84
C ALA A 230 1.91 9.48 -10.20
N LEU A 231 2.31 8.27 -9.79
CA LEU A 231 3.58 7.98 -9.13
C LEU A 231 4.75 7.88 -10.13
N LEU A 232 4.48 7.35 -11.33
CA LEU A 232 5.47 7.01 -12.34
C LEU A 232 6.48 8.12 -12.67
N PRO A 233 6.11 9.41 -12.79
CA PRO A 233 7.06 10.47 -13.12
C PRO A 233 8.14 10.71 -12.06
N PHE A 234 8.01 10.12 -10.88
CA PHE A 234 8.87 10.37 -9.71
C PHE A 234 9.67 9.14 -9.28
N GLU A 235 9.78 8.12 -10.14
CA GLU A 235 10.49 6.88 -9.83
C GLU A 235 11.97 7.10 -9.47
N ASP A 236 12.60 8.12 -10.06
CA ASP A 236 13.98 8.52 -9.78
C ASP A 236 14.13 9.49 -8.58
N GLN A 237 13.02 10.05 -8.07
CA GLN A 237 12.99 10.97 -6.92
C GLN A 237 11.92 10.50 -5.93
N VAL A 238 12.23 9.44 -5.19
CA VAL A 238 11.24 8.76 -4.32
C VAL A 238 10.89 9.59 -3.09
N PHE A 239 11.88 10.02 -2.31
CA PHE A 239 11.67 10.75 -1.06
C PHE A 239 11.85 12.25 -1.25
N ASP A 240 11.23 13.03 -0.36
CA ASP A 240 11.59 14.45 -0.22
C ASP A 240 13.01 14.59 0.34
N LYS A 241 13.71 15.65 -0.09
CA LYS A 241 15.05 15.99 0.41
C LYS A 241 14.99 16.76 1.73
#